data_AF-A0A7U7QPC6-F1
#
_entry.id   AF-A0A7U7QPC6-F1
#
_cell.length_a   1.000
_cell.length_b   1.000
_cell.length_c   1.000
_cell.angle_alpha   90.00
_cell.angle_beta   90.00
_cell.angle_gamma   90.00
#
_symmetry.space_group_name_H-M   'P 1'
#
loop_
_entity.id
_entity.type
_entity.pdbx_description
1 polymer ?
#
loop_
_entity_poly.entity_id
_entity_poly.type
_entity_poly.pdbx_seq_one_letter_code
_entity_poly.pdbx_strand_id
1 'polypeptide(L)'
;RCKGRYHSELNYRALAKLFGVITPDLPPLVHENVHYAEAVEVEISALRQRIQELEARVIVLPQRLSPEGYHIDEAYMVDDTEGEYLDRDAVIDAIRAAGIKVKG
;
A
#
# COMPACT_ATOMS: atom_id res chain seq x y z
N ARG A 1 -21.99 10.58 -33.55
CA ARG A 1 -21.97 11.83 -32.76
C ARG A 1 -20.63 12.53 -33.01
N CYS A 2 -20.65 13.74 -33.57
CA CYS A 2 -19.44 14.45 -34.03
C CYS A 2 -18.60 14.96 -32.85
N LYS A 3 -17.37 14.45 -32.69
CA LYS A 3 -16.42 14.86 -31.63
C LYS A 3 -16.06 16.36 -31.65
N GLY A 4 -16.28 17.04 -32.78
CA GLY A 4 -16.04 18.48 -32.92
C GLY A 4 -17.00 19.35 -32.10
N ARG A 5 -18.26 18.93 -31.90
CA ARG A 5 -19.25 19.69 -31.14
C ARG A 5 -18.88 19.81 -29.65
N TYR A 6 -18.33 18.75 -29.08
CA TYR A 6 -17.90 18.74 -27.67
C TYR A 6 -16.74 19.72 -27.41
N HIS A 7 -15.76 19.79 -28.31
CA HIS A 7 -14.61 20.67 -28.16
C HIS A 7 -15.00 22.15 -28.36
N SER A 8 -15.91 22.46 -29.28
CA SER A 8 -16.43 23.83 -29.45
C SER A 8 -17.24 24.30 -28.24
N GLU A 9 -18.08 23.43 -27.66
CA GLU A 9 -18.87 23.77 -26.47
C GLU A 9 -17.97 23.97 -25.23
N LEU A 10 -16.93 23.15 -25.05
CA LEU A 10 -15.93 23.36 -23.99
C LEU A 10 -15.15 24.67 -24.18
N ASN A 11 -14.70 24.96 -25.41
CA ASN A 11 -13.99 26.20 -25.70
C ASN A 11 -14.88 27.43 -25.46
N TYR A 12 -16.16 27.37 -25.84
CA TYR A 12 -17.10 28.46 -25.60
C TYR A 12 -17.32 28.73 -24.10
N ARG A 13 -17.44 27.68 -23.28
CA ARG A 13 -17.51 27.81 -21.81
C ARG A 13 -16.22 28.37 -21.21
N ALA A 14 -15.06 27.94 -21.71
CA ALA A 14 -13.77 28.45 -21.24
C ALA A 14 -13.60 29.95 -21.52
N LEU A 15 -14.00 30.39 -22.71
CA LEU A 15 -14.03 31.82 -23.07
C LEU A 15 -15.02 32.59 -22.20
N ALA A 16 -16.24 32.08 -22.03
CA ALA A 16 -17.24 32.72 -21.20
C ALA A 16 -16.78 32.91 -19.74
N LYS A 17 -16.12 31.89 -19.17
CA LYS A 17 -15.49 31.97 -17.85
C LYS A 17 -14.37 33.01 -17.79
N LEU A 18 -13.53 33.10 -18.82
CA LEU A 18 -12.43 34.08 -18.90
C LEU A 18 -12.95 35.52 -18.88
N PHE A 19 -14.08 35.78 -19.55
CA PHE A 19 -14.70 37.10 -19.63
C PHE A 19 -15.78 37.34 -18.56
N GLY A 20 -16.00 36.40 -17.64
CA GLY A 20 -17.01 36.52 -16.58
C GLY A 20 -18.46 36.56 -17.07
N VAL A 21 -18.73 36.04 -18.27
CA VAL A 21 -20.07 36.00 -18.87
C VAL A 21 -20.70 34.62 -18.73
N ILE A 22 -22.04 34.57 -18.69
CA ILE A 22 -22.81 33.33 -18.60
C ILE A 22 -23.06 32.72 -19.99
N THR A 23 -23.20 31.39 -20.05
CA THR A 23 -23.58 30.64 -21.27
C THR A 23 -24.98 30.05 -21.11
N PRO A 24 -26.05 30.88 -21.23
CA PRO A 24 -27.42 30.45 -20.94
C PRO A 24 -27.98 29.47 -21.99
N ASP A 25 -27.38 29.45 -23.17
CA ASP A 25 -27.70 28.59 -24.31
C ASP A 25 -27.18 27.15 -24.15
N LEU A 26 -26.21 26.95 -23.26
CA LEU A 26 -25.61 25.65 -23.00
C LEU A 26 -26.20 25.01 -21.73
N PRO A 27 -26.57 23.71 -21.75
CA PRO A 27 -27.00 23.02 -20.54
C PRO A 27 -25.87 22.99 -19.50
N PRO A 28 -26.15 22.83 -18.19
CA PRO A 28 -25.10 22.69 -17.18
C PRO A 28 -24.13 21.56 -17.56
N LEU A 29 -22.82 21.78 -17.34
CA LEU A 29 -21.85 20.69 -17.47
C LEU A 29 -22.18 19.65 -16.40
N VAL A 30 -22.72 18.51 -16.83
CA VAL A 30 -22.79 17.32 -15.99
C VAL A 30 -21.35 16.82 -15.91
N HIS A 31 -20.69 17.11 -14.79
CA HIS A 31 -19.34 16.64 -14.55
C HIS A 31 -19.46 15.13 -14.25
N GLU A 32 -19.28 14.27 -15.26
CA GLU A 32 -19.13 12.82 -15.05
C GLU A 32 -18.05 12.50 -14.00
N ASN A 33 -17.13 13.44 -13.76
CA ASN A 33 -16.03 13.34 -12.79
C ASN A 33 -16.47 13.42 -11.32
N VAL A 34 -17.68 13.88 -10.98
CA VAL A 34 -18.11 13.99 -9.57
C VAL A 34 -18.31 12.60 -8.96
N HIS A 35 -18.86 11.65 -9.71
CA HIS A 35 -18.99 10.26 -9.26
C HIS A 35 -17.66 9.51 -9.19
N TYR A 36 -16.67 9.91 -10.01
CA TYR A 36 -15.33 9.33 -9.95
C TYR A 36 -14.56 9.83 -8.72
N ALA A 37 -14.76 11.08 -8.31
CA ALA A 37 -14.11 11.64 -7.13
C ALA A 37 -14.49 10.89 -5.85
N GLU A 38 -15.79 10.64 -5.63
CA GLU A 38 -16.29 9.92 -4.45
C GLU A 38 -15.82 8.46 -4.42
N ALA A 39 -15.83 7.77 -5.56
CA ALA A 39 -15.35 6.38 -5.66
C ALA A 39 -13.84 6.27 -5.38
N VAL A 40 -13.03 7.21 -5.88
CA VAL A 40 -11.59 7.25 -5.65
C VAL A 40 -11.25 7.53 -4.19
N GLU A 41 -11.98 8.41 -3.52
CA GLU A 41 -11.76 8.69 -2.10
C GLU A 41 -12.01 7.46 -1.22
N VAL A 42 -13.06 6.69 -1.51
CA VAL A 42 -13.34 5.43 -0.82
C VAL A 42 -12.20 4.42 -1.04
N GLU A 43 -11.73 4.26 -2.27
CA GLU A 43 -10.63 3.35 -2.58
C GLU A 43 -9.33 3.76 -1.88
N ILE A 44 -8.98 5.05 -1.91
CA ILE A 44 -7.80 5.58 -1.21
C ILE A 44 -7.90 5.33 0.30
N SER A 45 -9.08 5.52 0.89
CA SER A 45 -9.27 5.28 2.33
C SER A 45 -9.09 3.81 2.70
N ALA A 46 -9.64 2.90 1.90
CA ALA A 46 -9.51 1.46 2.11
C ALA A 46 -8.06 0.99 1.95
N LEU A 47 -7.33 1.52 0.97
CA LEU A 47 -5.92 1.21 0.77
C LEU A 47 -5.05 1.74 1.91
N ARG A 48 -5.32 2.95 2.41
CA ARG A 48 -4.60 3.52 3.57
C ARG A 48 -4.84 2.69 4.84
N GLN A 49 -6.07 2.26 5.08
CA GLN A 49 -6.39 1.36 6.18
C GLN A 49 -5.61 0.05 6.05
N ARG A 50 -5.57 -0.54 4.84
CA ARG A 50 -4.80 -1.75 4.60
C ARG A 50 -3.30 -1.57 4.82
N ILE A 51 -2.74 -0.43 4.43
CA ILE A 51 -1.32 -0.11 4.69
C ILE A 51 -1.07 -0.03 6.20
N GLN A 52 -1.91 0.68 6.95
CA GLN A 52 -1.78 0.77 8.41
C GLN A 52 -1.85 -0.61 9.09
N GLU A 53 -2.76 -1.48 8.65
CA GLU A 53 -2.82 -2.87 9.12
C GLU A 53 -1.56 -3.67 8.81
N LEU A 54 -0.95 -3.46 7.63
CA LEU A 54 0.27 -4.14 7.23
C LEU A 54 1.49 -3.61 7.99
N GLU A 55 1.58 -2.30 8.21
CA GLU A 55 2.65 -1.64 8.97
C GLU A 55 2.60 -1.97 10.46
N ALA A 56 1.41 -2.23 11.01
CA ALA A 56 1.24 -2.66 12.40
C ALA A 56 1.60 -4.14 12.65
N ARG A 57 1.93 -4.93 11.62
CA ARG A 57 2.29 -6.34 11.80
C ARG A 57 3.63 -6.47 12.50
N VAL A 58 3.66 -7.31 13.53
CA VAL A 58 4.86 -7.67 14.27
C VAL A 58 5.17 -9.15 14.04
N ILE A 59 6.44 -9.45 13.79
CA ILE A 59 6.93 -10.82 13.64
C ILE A 59 7.53 -11.23 14.98
N VAL A 60 7.09 -12.36 15.51
CA VAL A 60 7.70 -12.98 16.69
C VAL A 60 8.84 -13.87 16.20
N LEU A 61 10.05 -13.58 16.65
CA LEU A 61 11.22 -14.39 16.34
C LEU A 61 11.22 -15.69 17.18
N PRO A 62 11.81 -16.78 16.67
CA PRO A 62 11.92 -18.03 17.40
C PRO A 62 12.88 -17.92 18.59
N GLN A 63 12.97 -19.00 19.37
CA GLN A 63 13.85 -19.11 20.54
C GLN A 63 15.31 -18.75 20.16
N ARG A 64 15.93 -17.91 20.98
CA ARG A 64 17.33 -17.50 20.87
C ARG A 64 18.24 -18.62 21.35
N LEU A 65 19.40 -18.72 20.72
CA LEU A 65 20.37 -19.80 20.89
C LEU A 65 21.76 -19.25 21.22
N SER A 66 22.50 -19.98 22.05
CA SER A 66 23.91 -19.70 22.36
C SER A 66 24.77 -20.93 22.08
N PRO A 67 26.00 -20.78 21.57
CA PRO A 67 26.91 -21.90 21.40
C PRO A 67 27.47 -22.32 22.78
N GLU A 68 27.26 -23.58 23.13
CA GLU A 68 27.81 -24.19 24.34
C GLU A 68 28.75 -25.34 23.96
N GLY A 69 29.88 -25.46 24.66
CA GLY A 69 30.89 -26.48 24.41
C GLY A 69 32.29 -26.01 24.80
N TYR A 70 33.14 -26.94 25.24
CA TYR A 70 34.50 -26.64 25.68
C TYR A 70 35.51 -26.59 24.52
N HIS A 71 35.18 -27.22 23.39
CA HIS A 71 36.03 -27.31 22.20
C HIS A 71 35.25 -26.92 20.95
N ILE A 72 35.97 -26.39 19.95
CA ILE A 72 35.41 -25.85 18.70
C ILE A 72 34.64 -26.89 17.88
N ASP A 73 34.98 -28.17 18.05
CA ASP A 73 34.42 -29.35 17.38
C ASP A 73 33.24 -29.98 18.13
N GLU A 74 33.01 -29.57 19.37
CA GLU A 74 31.92 -30.04 20.23
C GLU A 74 30.89 -28.95 20.53
N ALA A 75 30.98 -27.78 19.90
CA ALA A 75 30.04 -26.70 20.12
C ALA A 75 28.64 -27.08 19.58
N TYR A 76 27.63 -27.02 20.44
CA TYR A 76 26.21 -27.20 20.08
C TYR A 76 25.40 -25.98 20.46
N MET A 77 24.28 -25.77 19.77
CA MET A 77 23.38 -24.66 20.06
C MET A 77 22.39 -25.07 21.16
N VAL A 78 22.29 -24.25 22.19
CA VAL A 78 21.34 -24.43 23.30
C VAL A 78 20.40 -23.25 23.39
N ASP A 79 19.20 -23.48 23.93
CA ASP A 79 18.23 -22.44 24.21
C ASP A 79 18.78 -21.47 25.25
N ASP A 80 18.84 -20.19 24.89
CA ASP A 80 19.24 -19.11 25.77
C ASP A 80 18.40 -17.88 25.46
N THR A 81 17.71 -17.34 26.46
CA THR A 81 16.90 -16.12 26.31
C THR A 81 17.72 -14.92 25.86
N GLU A 82 19.02 -14.89 26.19
CA GLU A 82 19.96 -13.85 25.78
C GLU A 82 20.90 -14.29 24.65
N GLY A 83 20.69 -15.48 24.07
CA GLY A 83 21.56 -16.09 23.06
C GLY A 83 21.68 -15.28 21.77
N GLU A 84 22.85 -15.23 21.15
CA GLU A 84 23.10 -14.36 19.98
C GLU A 84 22.59 -14.94 18.65
N TYR A 85 22.25 -16.23 18.62
CA TYR A 85 21.92 -16.96 17.40
C TYR A 85 20.42 -17.26 17.31
N LEU A 86 19.96 -17.42 16.07
CA LEU A 86 18.63 -17.93 15.75
C LEU A 86 18.79 -19.03 14.71
N ASP A 87 17.96 -20.06 14.80
CA ASP A 87 17.89 -21.05 13.73
C ASP A 87 17.33 -20.39 12.45
N ARG A 88 18.08 -20.51 11.36
CA ARG A 88 17.75 -19.87 10.08
C ARG A 88 16.39 -20.33 9.57
N ASP A 89 16.13 -21.63 9.59
CA ASP A 89 14.93 -22.20 8.99
C ASP A 89 13.70 -21.86 9.84
N ALA A 90 13.84 -21.87 11.17
CA ALA A 90 12.82 -21.38 12.09
C ALA A 90 12.48 -19.89 11.87
N VAL A 91 13.48 -19.04 11.60
CA VAL A 91 13.24 -17.61 11.28
C VAL A 91 12.50 -17.47 9.95
N ILE A 92 12.90 -18.22 8.92
CA ILE A 92 12.24 -18.20 7.62
C ILE A 92 10.77 -18.62 7.76
N ASP A 93 10.51 -19.65 8.56
CA ASP A 93 9.16 -20.15 8.81
C ASP A 93 8.32 -19.16 9.62
N ALA A 94 8.90 -18.50 10.62
CA ALA A 94 8.23 -17.41 11.35
C ALA A 94 7.84 -16.26 10.42
N ILE A 95 8.72 -15.86 9.50
CA ILE A 95 8.45 -14.80 8.51
C ILE A 95 7.34 -15.24 7.53
N ARG A 96 7.37 -16.49 7.07
CA ARG A 96 6.32 -17.05 6.20
C ARG A 96 4.98 -17.16 6.91
N ALA A 97 4.96 -17.54 8.18
CA ALA A 97 3.76 -17.59 9.01
C ALA A 97 3.13 -16.19 9.19
N ALA A 98 3.96 -15.14 9.22
CA ALA A 98 3.49 -13.74 9.18
C ALA A 98 2.95 -13.31 7.79
N GLY A 99 2.95 -14.21 6.80
CA GLY A 99 2.46 -13.98 5.44
C GLY A 99 3.46 -13.23 4.55
N ILE A 100 4.74 -13.18 4.94
CA ILE A 100 5.80 -12.50 4.19
C ILE A 100 6.55 -13.52 3.34
N LYS A 101 6.74 -13.21 2.05
CA LYS A 101 7.49 -14.08 1.14
C LYS A 101 8.99 -13.88 1.35
N VAL A 102 9.72 -14.98 1.55
CA VAL A 102 11.19 -15.01 1.66
C VAL A 102 11.77 -15.68 0.42
N LYS A 103 12.77 -15.05 -0.21
CA LYS A 103 13.60 -15.67 -1.26
C LYS A 103 14.91 -16.14 -0.65
N GLY A 104 15.29 -17.39 -0.95
CA GLY A 104 16.57 -17.99 -0.55
C GLY A 104 17.66 -17.72 -1.58
#